data_AF-A0A1F4P8S2-F1
#
_entry.id   AF-A0A1F4P8S2-F1
#
_cell.length_a   1.000
_cell.length_b   1.000
_cell.length_c   1.000
_cell.angle_alpha   90.00
_cell.angle_beta   90.00
_cell.angle_gamma   90.00
#
_symmetry.space_group_name_H-M   'P 1'
#
loop_
_entity.id
_entity.type
_entity.pdbx_description
1 polymer ?
#
loop_
_entity_poly.entity_id
_entity_poly.type
_entity_poly.pdbx_seq_one_letter_code
_entity_poly.pdbx_strand_id
1 'polypeptide(L)'
;MLVPFAILFFAACTEGYPTEDELIINPLELNQSQRLEAMNQLGKDAHPEMTWIYRALPSCTMQITVNGPKSGQQTFGLQMSGADVDISFNKAEKVYGVKVQPKEGDTLEERPVLLSKTWLDAIEMNNLVRSFQVGCQMSAGPVSINNTNPS
;
A
#
# COMPACT_ATOMS: atom_id res chain seq x y z
N MET A 1 -34.30 -26.74 57.91
CA MET A 1 -33.48 -25.52 57.74
C MET A 1 -33.67 -25.04 56.31
N LEU A 2 -34.17 -23.81 56.15
CA LEU A 2 -34.53 -23.15 54.90
C LEU A 2 -33.36 -22.25 54.42
N VAL A 3 -32.96 -22.39 53.14
CA VAL A 3 -32.64 -21.36 52.08
C VAL A 3 -31.61 -20.25 52.46
N PRO A 4 -30.62 -19.79 51.63
CA PRO A 4 -30.70 -19.59 50.17
C PRO A 4 -29.48 -19.92 49.28
N PHE A 5 -29.86 -20.11 48.02
CA PHE A 5 -29.13 -19.90 46.77
C PHE A 5 -28.48 -18.51 46.72
N ALA A 6 -27.14 -18.42 46.67
CA ALA A 6 -26.44 -17.15 46.47
C ALA A 6 -26.16 -16.93 44.98
N ILE A 7 -26.75 -15.85 44.49
CA ILE A 7 -26.85 -15.41 43.10
C ILE A 7 -25.48 -15.01 42.55
N LEU A 8 -25.16 -15.53 41.35
CA LEU A 8 -24.08 -15.06 40.47
C LEU A 8 -24.31 -13.58 40.15
N PHE A 9 -23.46 -12.69 40.66
CA PHE A 9 -23.38 -11.33 40.17
C PHE A 9 -22.64 -11.33 38.83
N PHE A 10 -23.39 -10.98 37.78
CA PHE A 10 -22.90 -10.65 36.46
C PHE A 10 -21.80 -9.59 36.57
N ALA A 11 -20.57 -9.96 36.23
CA ALA A 11 -19.61 -8.99 35.73
C ALA A 11 -20.20 -8.43 34.44
N ALA A 12 -20.74 -7.22 34.51
CA ALA A 12 -21.04 -6.44 33.32
C ALA A 12 -19.71 -6.11 32.65
N CYS A 13 -19.29 -6.97 31.72
CA CYS A 13 -18.32 -6.61 30.70
C CYS A 13 -18.99 -5.53 29.83
N THR A 14 -18.90 -4.27 30.25
CA THR A 14 -18.98 -3.17 29.30
C THR A 14 -17.67 -3.21 28.53
N GLU A 15 -17.55 -4.18 27.62
CA GLU A 15 -16.62 -4.12 26.50
C GLU A 15 -17.08 -2.93 25.68
N GLY A 16 -16.58 -1.75 26.05
CA GLY A 16 -16.66 -0.57 25.25
C GLY A 16 -15.97 -0.90 23.93
N TYR A 17 -16.76 -1.06 22.88
CA TYR A 17 -16.22 -0.96 21.54
C TYR A 17 -15.59 0.43 21.40
N PRO A 18 -14.37 0.54 20.84
CA PRO A 18 -13.76 1.85 20.59
C PRO A 18 -14.76 2.71 19.82
N THR A 19 -15.22 3.80 20.44
CA THR A 19 -16.03 4.85 19.80
C THR A 19 -15.13 5.89 19.12
N GLU A 20 -13.95 5.47 18.67
CA GLU A 20 -13.21 6.31 17.75
C GLU A 20 -13.88 6.11 16.39
N ASP A 21 -14.66 7.11 15.98
CA ASP A 21 -14.96 7.37 14.58
C ASP A 21 -13.62 7.68 13.89
N GLU A 22 -12.72 6.70 13.81
CA GLU A 22 -11.64 6.73 12.86
C GLU A 22 -12.31 6.86 11.50
N LEU A 23 -12.04 7.97 10.81
CA LEU A 23 -12.39 8.10 9.41
C LEU A 23 -11.74 6.91 8.72
N ILE A 24 -12.53 5.86 8.46
CA ILE A 24 -12.12 4.72 7.66
C ILE A 24 -11.99 5.27 6.25
N ILE A 25 -10.85 5.90 5.95
CA ILE A 25 -10.58 6.39 4.61
C ILE A 25 -10.38 5.14 3.76
N ASN A 26 -11.41 4.81 2.99
CA ASN A 26 -11.37 3.70 2.05
C ASN A 26 -10.19 3.93 1.10
N PRO A 27 -9.19 3.01 1.03
CA PRO A 27 -8.03 3.18 0.14
C PRO A 27 -8.40 3.37 -1.34
N LEU A 28 -9.60 2.93 -1.73
CA LEU A 28 -10.17 3.11 -3.07
C LEU A 28 -10.67 4.54 -3.32
N GLU A 29 -11.01 5.28 -2.27
CA GLU A 29 -11.48 6.68 -2.34
C GLU A 29 -10.34 7.70 -2.26
N LEU A 30 -9.13 7.24 -1.93
CA LEU A 30 -7.93 8.08 -1.94
C LEU A 30 -7.66 8.58 -3.35
N ASN A 31 -7.52 9.90 -3.48
CA ASN A 31 -6.90 10.47 -4.67
C ASN A 31 -5.41 10.08 -4.74
N GLN A 32 -4.78 10.25 -5.90
CA GLN A 32 -3.41 9.79 -6.12
C GLN A 32 -2.39 10.39 -5.13
N SER A 33 -2.57 11.64 -4.71
CA SER A 33 -1.68 12.28 -3.72
C SER A 33 -1.83 11.68 -2.32
N GLN A 34 -3.05 11.50 -1.83
CA GLN A 34 -3.29 10.91 -0.51
C GLN A 34 -2.84 9.45 -0.47
N ARG A 35 -2.98 8.73 -1.59
CA ARG A 35 -2.47 7.38 -1.75
C ARG A 35 -0.96 7.31 -1.63
N LEU A 36 -0.25 8.21 -2.32
CA LEU A 36 1.21 8.31 -2.18
C LEU A 36 1.63 8.68 -0.76
N GLU A 37 0.87 9.53 -0.09
CA GLU A 37 1.13 9.88 1.32
C GLU A 37 0.99 8.65 2.23
N ALA A 38 -0.10 7.87 2.09
CA ALA A 38 -0.29 6.61 2.81
C ALA A 38 0.84 5.61 2.52
N MET A 39 1.23 5.45 1.25
CA MET A 39 2.38 4.60 0.88
C MET A 39 3.67 5.07 1.55
N ASN A 40 3.92 6.39 1.58
CA ASN A 40 5.11 6.96 2.20
C ASN A 40 5.09 6.85 3.72
N GLN A 41 3.92 6.86 4.37
CA GLN A 41 3.81 6.60 5.80
C GLN A 41 4.15 5.14 6.10
N LEU A 42 3.48 4.21 5.40
CA LEU A 42 3.71 2.79 5.55
C LEU A 42 5.16 2.39 5.23
N GLY A 43 5.75 3.00 4.21
CA GLY A 43 7.14 2.78 3.80
C GLY A 43 8.18 3.23 4.82
N LYS A 44 7.84 4.14 5.75
CA LYS A 44 8.72 4.53 6.87
C LYS A 44 8.63 3.55 8.02
N ASP A 45 7.45 2.99 8.27
CA ASP A 45 7.14 2.27 9.50
C ASP A 45 7.26 0.74 9.37
N ALA A 46 7.09 0.21 8.15
CA ALA A 46 7.02 -1.22 7.88
C ALA A 46 8.29 -2.03 8.25
N HIS A 47 9.47 -1.40 8.22
CA HIS A 47 10.73 -2.07 8.52
C HIS A 47 11.65 -1.21 9.39
N PRO A 48 12.18 -1.75 10.51
CA PRO A 48 12.95 -0.94 11.48
C PRO A 48 14.27 -0.39 10.93
N GLU A 49 14.81 -1.01 9.90
CA GLU A 49 16.11 -0.66 9.30
C GLU A 49 16.01 -0.19 7.85
N MET A 50 14.82 -0.18 7.26
CA MET A 50 14.65 0.19 5.85
C MET A 50 13.51 1.17 5.70
N THR A 51 13.78 2.27 5.02
CA THR A 51 12.74 3.26 4.68
C THR A 51 12.53 3.31 3.18
N TRP A 52 11.27 3.46 2.81
CA TRP A 52 10.82 3.52 1.42
C TRP A 52 10.12 4.84 1.17
N ILE A 53 10.48 5.49 0.07
CA ILE A 53 9.88 6.74 -0.39
C ILE A 53 9.40 6.56 -1.82
N TYR A 54 8.16 6.98 -2.08
CA TYR A 54 7.47 6.81 -3.34
C TYR A 54 7.11 8.16 -3.95
N ARG A 55 7.28 8.29 -5.26
CA ARG A 55 6.84 9.44 -6.06
C ARG A 55 6.17 8.97 -7.35
N ALA A 56 5.10 9.63 -7.74
CA ALA A 56 4.56 9.50 -9.10
C ALA A 56 5.39 10.35 -10.06
N LEU A 57 5.80 9.76 -11.17
CA LEU A 57 6.38 10.44 -12.32
C LEU A 57 5.38 10.41 -13.50
N PRO A 58 5.62 11.21 -14.55
CA PRO A 58 4.85 11.12 -15.80
C PRO A 58 4.86 9.70 -16.39
N SER A 59 3.98 9.46 -17.35
CA SER A 59 3.86 8.17 -18.06
C SER A 59 3.55 6.97 -17.17
N CYS A 60 2.96 7.17 -15.99
CA CYS A 60 2.67 6.13 -15.02
C CYS A 60 3.91 5.36 -14.52
N THR A 61 5.01 6.08 -14.33
CA THR A 61 6.18 5.53 -13.65
C THR A 61 6.09 5.84 -12.15
N MET A 62 6.29 4.83 -11.30
CA MET A 62 6.49 5.00 -9.87
C MET A 62 7.99 5.03 -9.59
N GLN A 63 8.50 6.14 -9.07
CA GLN A 63 9.86 6.20 -8.55
C GLN A 63 9.87 5.75 -7.10
N ILE A 64 10.77 4.82 -6.79
CA ILE A 64 10.98 4.26 -5.47
C ILE A 64 12.40 4.59 -5.04
N THR A 65 12.54 5.12 -3.84
CA THR A 65 13.82 5.29 -3.16
C THR A 65 13.80 4.46 -1.90
N VAL A 66 14.69 3.47 -1.82
CA VAL A 66 14.89 2.65 -0.62
C VAL A 66 16.20 3.05 0.03
N ASN A 67 16.18 3.21 1.35
CA ASN A 67 17.38 3.42 2.15
C ASN A 67 17.48 2.31 3.19
N GLY A 68 18.60 1.57 3.17
CA GLY A 68 18.84 0.47 4.10
C GLY A 68 20.33 0.30 4.44
N PRO A 69 20.67 -0.32 5.59
CA PRO A 69 22.04 -0.38 6.10
C PRO A 69 23.00 -1.18 5.22
N LYS A 70 22.50 -2.19 4.49
CA LYS A 70 23.35 -3.06 3.65
C LYS A 70 23.56 -2.53 2.23
N SER A 71 22.53 -1.89 1.67
CA SER A 71 22.49 -1.48 0.26
C SER A 71 22.77 0.01 0.06
N GLY A 72 22.78 0.80 1.15
CA GLY A 72 22.71 2.26 1.08
C GLY A 72 21.40 2.73 0.45
N GLN A 73 21.42 3.95 -0.06
CA GLN A 73 20.29 4.52 -0.79
C GLN A 73 20.29 4.04 -2.24
N GLN A 74 19.16 3.52 -2.70
CA GLN A 74 18.93 3.12 -4.09
C GLN A 74 17.65 3.75 -4.61
N THR A 75 17.67 4.27 -5.83
CA THR A 75 16.50 4.85 -6.50
C THR A 75 16.28 4.17 -7.84
N PHE A 76 15.05 3.76 -8.12
CA PHE A 76 14.67 3.15 -9.38
C PHE A 76 13.22 3.50 -9.75
N GLY A 77 12.90 3.38 -11.04
CA GLY A 77 11.54 3.59 -11.57
C GLY A 77 10.88 2.27 -11.94
N LEU A 78 9.57 2.16 -11.73
CA LEU A 78 8.75 1.04 -12.15
C LEU A 78 7.61 1.53 -13.05
N GLN A 79 7.48 0.94 -14.23
CA GLN A 79 6.35 1.19 -15.10
C GLN A 79 5.14 0.42 -14.57
N MET A 80 4.13 1.15 -14.09
CA MET A 80 2.99 0.52 -13.40
C MET A 80 1.88 0.10 -14.36
N SER A 81 1.86 0.61 -15.59
CA SER A 81 0.84 0.24 -16.58
C SER A 81 0.89 -1.26 -16.88
N GLY A 82 -0.17 -1.99 -16.52
CA GLY A 82 -0.30 -3.42 -16.76
C GLY A 82 0.62 -4.31 -15.93
N ALA A 83 1.41 -3.76 -15.01
CA ALA A 83 2.29 -4.51 -14.12
C ALA A 83 1.51 -5.43 -13.16
N ASP A 84 2.07 -6.60 -12.85
CA ASP A 84 1.51 -7.50 -11.85
C ASP A 84 2.04 -7.12 -10.46
N VAL A 85 1.16 -7.16 -9.46
CA VAL A 85 1.48 -6.82 -8.06
C VAL A 85 1.15 -8.02 -7.17
N ASP A 86 2.13 -8.52 -6.43
CA ASP A 86 1.98 -9.71 -5.60
C ASP A 86 2.62 -9.55 -4.21
N ILE A 87 2.09 -10.31 -3.24
CA ILE A 87 2.62 -10.42 -1.89
C ILE A 87 3.45 -11.70 -1.81
N SER A 88 4.67 -11.55 -1.30
CA SER A 88 5.60 -12.66 -1.09
C SER A 88 5.98 -12.76 0.38
N PHE A 89 6.44 -13.94 0.80
CA PHE A 89 7.03 -14.15 2.11
C PHE A 89 8.41 -14.79 1.97
N ASN A 90 9.44 -14.11 2.45
CA ASN A 90 10.79 -14.66 2.51
C ASN A 90 10.97 -15.38 3.86
N LYS A 91 11.04 -16.72 3.82
CA LYS A 91 11.22 -17.56 5.02
C LYS A 91 12.56 -17.35 5.71
N ALA A 92 13.64 -17.10 4.96
CA ALA A 92 14.98 -16.96 5.51
C ALA A 92 15.10 -15.66 6.32
N GLU A 93 14.52 -14.58 5.80
CA GLU A 93 14.59 -13.25 6.42
C GLU A 93 13.38 -12.95 7.32
N LYS A 94 12.34 -13.81 7.27
CA LYS A 94 11.06 -13.66 7.97
C LYS A 94 10.44 -12.28 7.70
N VAL A 95 10.38 -11.90 6.43
CA VAL A 95 9.78 -10.65 5.97
C VAL A 95 8.70 -10.92 4.93
N TYR A 96 7.62 -10.14 5.01
CA TYR A 96 6.61 -10.05 3.97
C TYR A 96 7.03 -8.97 2.99
N GLY A 97 6.91 -9.23 1.69
CA GLY A 97 7.31 -8.29 0.65
C GLY A 97 6.19 -8.05 -0.32
N VAL A 98 6.04 -6.81 -0.78
CA VAL A 98 5.23 -6.49 -1.96
C VAL A 98 6.18 -6.38 -3.14
N LYS A 99 5.87 -7.08 -4.21
CA LYS A 99 6.66 -7.08 -5.44
C LYS A 99 5.83 -6.61 -6.61
N VAL A 100 6.50 -5.99 -7.57
CA VAL A 100 5.91 -5.58 -8.84
C VAL A 100 6.72 -6.17 -9.97
N GLN A 101 6.02 -6.80 -10.92
CA GLN A 101 6.58 -7.25 -12.18
C GLN A 101 6.05 -6.35 -13.30
N PRO A 102 6.89 -5.51 -13.93
CA PRO A 102 6.48 -4.72 -15.07
C PRO A 102 6.05 -5.61 -16.24
N LYS A 103 4.98 -5.24 -16.93
CA LYS A 103 4.53 -5.94 -18.15
C LYS A 103 5.46 -5.70 -19.33
N GLU A 104 6.02 -4.49 -19.40
CA GLU A 104 6.92 -4.01 -20.44
C GLU A 104 8.03 -3.17 -19.78
N GLY A 105 9.26 -3.26 -20.31
CA GLY A 105 10.42 -2.53 -19.82
C GLY A 105 11.72 -3.33 -19.95
N ASP A 106 12.86 -2.65 -19.78
CA ASP A 106 14.20 -3.23 -19.96
C ASP A 106 14.53 -4.36 -18.98
N THR A 107 13.81 -4.41 -17.84
CA THR A 107 13.95 -5.48 -16.85
C THR A 107 12.56 -6.02 -16.50
N LEU A 108 12.20 -7.18 -17.04
CA LEU A 108 11.00 -7.95 -16.65
C LEU A 108 11.15 -8.65 -15.28
N GLU A 109 12.15 -8.23 -14.51
CA GLU A 109 12.44 -8.77 -13.19
C GLU A 109 11.44 -8.26 -12.16
N GLU A 110 11.05 -9.14 -11.23
CA GLU A 110 10.30 -8.72 -10.05
C GLU A 110 11.12 -7.76 -9.20
N ARG A 111 10.54 -6.59 -8.87
CA ARG A 111 11.19 -5.57 -8.04
C ARG A 111 10.44 -5.41 -6.73
N PRO A 112 11.15 -5.36 -5.59
CA PRO A 112 10.50 -5.12 -4.31
C PRO A 112 10.00 -3.67 -4.25
N VAL A 113 8.78 -3.50 -3.78
CA VAL A 113 8.15 -2.20 -3.51
C VAL A 113 8.04 -1.95 -2.01
N LEU A 114 7.99 -3.00 -1.20
CA LEU A 114 8.05 -2.93 0.25
C LEU A 114 8.63 -4.22 0.81
N LEU A 115 9.34 -4.12 1.95
CA LEU A 115 9.58 -5.23 2.86
C LEU A 115 9.04 -4.83 4.24
N SER A 116 8.31 -5.73 4.88
CA SER A 116 7.71 -5.52 6.20
C SER A 116 7.97 -6.71 7.14
N LYS A 117 7.96 -6.43 8.44
CA LYS A 117 7.89 -7.44 9.51
C LYS A 117 6.48 -7.95 9.77
N THR A 118 5.44 -7.27 9.27
CA THR A 118 4.05 -7.67 9.46
C THR A 118 3.37 -8.01 8.14
N TRP A 119 2.43 -8.94 8.20
CA TRP A 119 1.61 -9.30 7.05
C TRP A 119 0.59 -8.21 6.70
N LEU A 120 0.10 -7.49 7.71
CA LEU A 120 -0.91 -6.44 7.54
C LEU A 120 -0.37 -5.30 6.66
N ASP A 121 0.84 -4.82 6.94
CA ASP A 121 1.48 -3.78 6.13
C ASP A 121 1.66 -4.24 4.67
N ALA A 122 1.97 -5.51 4.45
CA ALA A 122 2.12 -6.04 3.10
C ALA A 122 0.80 -6.06 2.33
N ILE A 123 -0.33 -6.39 2.99
CA ILE A 123 -1.65 -6.29 2.37
C ILE A 123 -2.01 -4.84 2.06
N GLU A 124 -1.83 -3.96 3.05
CA GLU A 124 -2.18 -2.55 2.91
C GLU A 124 -1.38 -1.93 1.76
N MET A 125 -0.07 -2.14 1.73
CA MET A 125 0.78 -1.68 0.64
C MET A 125 0.37 -2.29 -0.71
N ASN A 126 0.08 -3.59 -0.77
CA ASN A 126 -0.38 -4.21 -2.01
C ASN A 126 -1.66 -3.53 -2.54
N ASN A 127 -2.61 -3.21 -1.67
CA ASN A 127 -3.84 -2.51 -2.05
C ASN A 127 -3.58 -1.08 -2.51
N LEU A 128 -2.68 -0.35 -1.82
CA LEU A 128 -2.26 0.99 -2.22
C LEU A 128 -1.56 0.97 -3.59
N VAL A 129 -0.64 0.04 -3.84
CA VAL A 129 0.09 -0.08 -5.11
C VAL A 129 -0.84 -0.45 -6.27
N ARG A 130 -1.76 -1.40 -6.05
CA ARG A 130 -2.79 -1.76 -7.05
C ARG A 130 -3.71 -0.58 -7.35
N SER A 131 -4.13 0.14 -6.32
CA SER A 131 -4.95 1.34 -6.51
C SER A 131 -4.18 2.42 -7.28
N PHE A 132 -2.89 2.62 -6.98
CA PHE A 132 -2.01 3.55 -7.69
C PHE A 132 -1.96 3.23 -9.19
N GLN A 133 -1.80 1.95 -9.52
CA GLN A 133 -1.81 1.45 -10.89
C GLN A 133 -3.14 1.76 -11.61
N VAL A 134 -4.28 1.53 -10.96
CA VAL A 134 -5.59 1.85 -11.54
C VAL A 134 -5.73 3.37 -11.76
N GLY A 135 -5.32 4.18 -10.78
CA GLY A 135 -5.35 5.64 -10.87
C GLY A 135 -4.55 6.18 -12.06
N CYS A 136 -3.41 5.58 -12.37
CA CYS A 136 -2.66 5.92 -13.57
C CYS A 136 -3.42 5.70 -14.88
N GLN A 137 -4.12 4.57 -15.01
CA GLN A 137 -4.79 4.19 -16.26
C GLN A 137 -5.91 5.17 -16.60
N MET A 138 -6.57 5.73 -15.58
CA MET A 138 -7.61 6.75 -15.74
C MET A 138 -7.04 8.12 -16.15
N SER A 139 -5.86 8.49 -15.67
CA SER A 139 -5.18 9.75 -16.06
C SER A 139 -4.46 9.67 -17.41
N ALA A 140 -4.22 8.46 -17.95
CA ALA A 140 -3.55 8.23 -19.23
C ALA A 140 -4.51 8.15 -20.43
N GLY A 141 -5.82 8.42 -20.23
CA GLY A 141 -6.78 8.51 -21.33
C GLY A 141 -6.38 9.58 -22.36
N PRO A 142 -6.61 9.35 -23.68
CA PRO A 142 -6.23 10.31 -24.69
C PRO A 142 -6.97 11.64 -24.46
N VAL A 143 -6.23 12.74 -24.35
CA VAL A 143 -6.78 14.08 -24.55
C VAL A 143 -7.19 14.17 -26.02
N SER A 144 -8.44 13.81 -26.31
CA SER A 144 -9.05 14.01 -27.60
C SER A 144 -9.51 15.47 -27.68
N ILE A 145 -8.60 16.38 -28.01
CA ILE A 145 -8.98 17.70 -28.53
C ILE A 145 -9.29 17.57 -30.03
N ASN A 146 -10.41 16.91 -30.33
CA ASN A 146 -11.10 17.13 -31.59
C ASN A 146 -11.93 18.40 -31.47
N ASN A 147 -11.32 19.55 -31.76
CA ASN A 147 -12.05 20.73 -32.21
C ASN A 147 -11.72 20.97 -33.68
N THR A 148 -12.24 20.09 -34.53
CA THR A 148 -12.64 20.48 -35.89
C THR A 148 -13.94 21.28 -35.78
N ASN A 149 -13.88 22.56 -36.11
CA ASN A 149 -14.96 23.15 -36.90
C ASN A 149 -14.33 23.98 -38.03
N PRO A 150 -14.72 23.76 -39.30
CA PRO A 150 -14.21 24.50 -40.44
C PRO A 150 -14.94 25.84 -40.59
N SER A 151 -14.19 26.81 -41.09
CA SER A 151 -14.57 28.02 -41.87
C SER A 151 -15.79 28.82 -41.40
#